data_AF-A0A1G6R9V3-F1
#
_entry.id   AF-A0A1G6R9V3-F1
#
_cell.length_a   1.000
_cell.length_b   1.000
_cell.length_c   1.000
_cell.angle_alpha   90.00
_cell.angle_beta   90.00
_cell.angle_gamma   90.00
#
_symmetry.space_group_name_H-M   'P 1'
#
loop_
_entity.id
_entity.type
_entity.pdbx_description
1 polymer ?
#
loop_
_entity_poly.entity_id
_entity_poly.type
_entity_poly.pdbx_seq_one_letter_code
_entity_poly.pdbx_strand_id
1 'polypeptide(L)'
;MYVRLFAAIWLLLCACLAVIAWGFQAPFAYDPVGPRAYPLLLLALMGAGAAWLVFKPGADTETLSRHAVLRSGLCILTLLAYALLFEPLGFVLSTAVAVFVLGLLFTGRVLPCLISGVLMGVLLYALFDYALDVPLPLGVFEALVES
;
A
#
# COMPACT_ATOMS: atom_id res chain seq x y z
N MET A 1 4.29 18.55 19.04
CA MET A 1 4.27 17.47 20.08
C MET A 1 3.45 16.25 19.65
N TYR A 2 2.21 16.42 19.16
CA TYR A 2 1.32 15.33 18.73
C TYR A 2 1.92 14.35 17.71
N VAL A 3 2.66 14.83 16.70
CA VAL A 3 3.28 13.97 15.66
C VAL A 3 4.25 12.96 16.26
N ARG A 4 5.08 13.36 17.24
CA ARG A 4 6.06 12.47 17.87
C ARG A 4 5.36 11.43 18.74
N LEU A 5 4.29 11.81 19.44
CA LEU A 5 3.48 10.88 20.23
C LEU A 5 2.79 9.86 19.32
N PHE A 6 2.14 10.31 18.25
CA PHE A 6 1.53 9.43 17.26
C PHE A 6 2.56 8.47 16.66
N ALA A 7 3.71 8.98 16.22
CA ALA A 7 4.77 8.16 15.64
C ALA A 7 5.35 7.15 16.65
N ALA A 8 5.55 7.54 17.91
CA ALA A 8 6.02 6.64 18.95
C ALA A 8 5.02 5.52 19.26
N ILE A 9 3.72 5.85 19.35
CA ILE A 9 2.65 4.86 19.55
C ILE A 9 2.58 3.92 18.34
N TRP A 10 2.65 4.46 17.12
CA TRP A 10 2.63 3.67 15.90
C TRP A 10 3.84 2.73 15.79
N LEU A 11 5.02 3.20 16.16
CA LEU A 11 6.24 2.40 16.20
C LEU A 11 6.09 1.23 17.19
N LEU A 12 5.54 1.50 18.37
CA LEU A 12 5.29 0.47 19.38
C LEU A 12 4.25 -0.55 18.90
N LEU A 13 3.19 -0.09 18.22
CA LEU A 13 2.20 -0.95 17.60
C LEU A 13 2.85 -1.85 16.54
N CYS A 14 3.68 -1.29 15.66
CA CYS A 14 4.39 -2.05 14.63
C CYS A 14 5.29 -3.12 15.25
N ALA A 15 6.04 -2.78 16.32
CA ALA A 15 6.89 -3.72 17.02
C ALA A 15 6.09 -4.86 17.68
N CYS A 16 4.98 -4.54 18.35
CA CYS A 16 4.10 -5.54 18.97
C CYS A 16 3.51 -6.49 17.92
N LEU A 17 2.97 -5.94 16.83
CA LEU A 17 2.43 -6.73 15.73
C LEU A 17 3.51 -7.57 15.04
N ALA A 18 4.75 -7.08 14.97
CA ALA A 18 5.85 -7.85 14.38
C ALA A 18 6.19 -9.08 15.22
N VAL A 19 6.16 -8.97 16.56
CA VAL A 19 6.34 -10.12 17.47
C VAL A 19 5.23 -11.15 17.26
N ILE A 20 3.97 -10.70 17.11
CA ILE A 20 2.83 -11.59 16.84
C ILE A 20 2.97 -12.27 15.47
N ALA A 21 3.26 -11.48 14.42
CA ALA A 21 3.43 -11.97 13.06
C ALA A 21 4.61 -12.93 12.91
N TRP A 22 5.64 -12.80 13.76
CA TRP A 22 6.78 -13.73 13.78
C TRP A 22 6.37 -15.16 14.14
N GLY A 23 5.31 -15.31 14.95
CA GLY A 23 4.75 -16.60 15.34
C GLY A 23 3.81 -17.22 14.29
N PHE A 24 3.54 -16.53 13.17
CA PHE A 24 2.67 -17.08 12.13
C PHE A 24 3.34 -18.26 11.42
N GLN A 25 2.76 -19.44 11.63
CA GLN A 25 3.13 -20.67 10.94
C GLN A 25 1.90 -21.20 10.21
N ALA A 26 2.02 -21.42 8.90
CA ALA A 26 1.00 -22.09 8.12
C ALA A 26 1.15 -23.62 8.34
N PRO A 27 0.08 -24.36 8.66
CA PRO A 27 0.12 -25.82 8.77
C PRO A 27 0.54 -26.51 7.47
N PHE A 28 0.34 -25.85 6.32
CA PHE A 28 0.83 -26.22 5.01
C PHE A 28 1.29 -24.95 4.29
N ALA A 29 2.58 -24.84 3.98
CA ALA A 29 3.12 -23.70 3.24
C ALA A 29 3.23 -24.07 1.75
N TYR A 30 2.25 -23.67 0.95
CA TYR A 30 2.30 -23.82 -0.51
C TYR A 30 2.89 -22.59 -1.21
N ASP A 31 2.98 -21.45 -0.51
CA ASP A 31 3.51 -20.21 -1.07
C ASP A 31 5.00 -20.00 -0.73
N PRO A 32 5.84 -19.59 -1.70
CA PRO A 32 7.30 -19.56 -1.60
C PRO A 32 7.83 -18.60 -0.52
N VAL A 33 7.09 -17.55 -0.20
CA VAL A 33 7.46 -16.53 0.80
C VAL A 33 6.96 -16.84 2.22
N GLY A 34 5.99 -17.75 2.35
CA GLY A 34 5.35 -18.09 3.62
C GLY A 34 4.47 -16.98 4.22
N PRO A 35 3.62 -17.32 5.21
CA PRO A 35 2.54 -16.44 5.70
C PRO A 35 3.03 -15.20 6.48
N ARG A 36 4.29 -15.22 6.92
CA ARG A 36 4.89 -14.16 7.76
C ARG A 36 5.59 -13.06 6.96
N ALA A 37 6.02 -13.33 5.73
CA ALA A 37 6.87 -12.41 4.98
C ALA A 37 6.15 -11.09 4.68
N TYR A 38 4.92 -11.17 4.18
CA TYR A 38 4.14 -9.99 3.82
C TYR A 38 3.80 -9.11 5.05
N PRO A 39 3.24 -9.64 6.16
CA PRO A 39 3.01 -8.86 7.37
C PRO A 39 4.29 -8.20 7.93
N LEU A 40 5.39 -8.96 8.02
CA LEU A 40 6.65 -8.44 8.57
C LEU A 40 7.26 -7.34 7.69
N LEU A 41 7.21 -7.49 6.36
CA LEU A 41 7.67 -6.46 5.43
C LEU A 41 6.89 -5.16 5.61
N LEU A 42 5.56 -5.25 5.65
CA LEU A 42 4.68 -4.09 5.82
C LEU A 42 4.97 -3.38 7.15
N LEU A 43 5.06 -4.14 8.24
CA LEU A 43 5.37 -3.62 9.58
C LEU A 43 6.75 -2.98 9.65
N ALA A 44 7.75 -3.54 8.95
CA ALA A 44 9.08 -2.97 8.88
C ALA A 44 9.09 -1.62 8.15
N LEU A 45 8.41 -1.51 6.99
CA LEU A 45 8.30 -0.27 6.24
C LEU A 45 7.55 0.82 7.02
N MET A 46 6.42 0.45 7.63
CA MET A 46 5.62 1.35 8.47
C MET A 46 6.40 1.79 9.71
N GLY A 47 7.12 0.86 10.35
CA GLY A 47 7.99 1.12 11.49
C GLY A 47 9.14 2.05 11.14
N ALA A 48 9.80 1.85 10.00
CA ALA A 48 10.85 2.73 9.51
C ALA A 48 10.33 4.17 9.26
N GLY A 49 9.14 4.30 8.67
CA GLY A 49 8.47 5.60 8.48
C GLY A 49 8.14 6.29 9.81
N ALA A 50 7.63 5.54 10.79
CA ALA A 50 7.38 6.08 12.13
C ALA A 50 8.66 6.48 12.86
N ALA A 51 9.72 5.66 12.78
CA ALA A 51 11.01 5.99 13.36
C ALA A 51 11.55 7.30 12.77
N TRP A 52 11.47 7.47 11.45
CA TRP A 52 11.83 8.71 10.78
C TRP A 52 11.05 9.92 11.32
N LEU A 53 9.73 9.80 11.49
CA LEU A 53 8.87 10.86 12.03
C LEU A 53 9.18 11.21 13.50
N VAL A 54 9.65 10.26 14.30
CA VAL A 54 10.10 10.53 15.68
C VAL A 54 11.33 11.43 15.68
N PHE A 55 12.31 11.17 14.81
CA PHE A 55 13.55 11.95 14.73
C PHE A 55 13.36 13.29 14.03
N LYS A 56 12.60 13.33 12.93
CA LYS A 56 12.35 14.53 12.12
C LYS A 56 10.85 14.80 12.00
N PRO A 57 10.20 15.32 13.06
CA PRO A 57 8.81 15.75 12.96
C PRO A 57 8.70 16.90 11.95
N GLY A 58 7.62 16.90 11.14
CA GLY A 58 7.35 17.97 10.18
C GLY A 58 7.29 19.35 10.85
N ALA A 59 7.72 20.38 10.12
CA ALA A 59 7.95 21.72 10.64
C ALA A 59 6.67 22.48 11.04
N ASP A 60 5.51 22.08 10.52
CA ASP A 60 4.27 22.82 10.74
C ASP A 60 3.16 21.91 11.29
N THR A 61 2.57 22.30 12.41
CA THR A 61 1.23 21.86 12.75
C THR A 61 0.25 22.62 11.87
N GLU A 62 0.10 22.19 10.61
CA GLU A 62 -1.05 22.65 9.82
C GLU A 62 -2.32 22.34 10.63
N THR A 63 -3.14 23.36 10.82
CA THR A 63 -4.45 23.19 11.42
C THR A 63 -5.25 22.25 10.53
N LEU A 64 -6.10 21.39 11.14
CA LEU A 64 -6.88 20.40 10.41
C LEU A 64 -7.84 21.11 9.46
N SER A 65 -7.40 21.33 8.22
CA SER A 65 -8.19 22.05 7.24
C SER A 65 -9.29 21.14 6.72
N ARG A 66 -10.46 21.72 6.42
CA ARG A 66 -11.58 20.97 5.82
C ARG A 66 -11.16 20.26 4.51
N HIS A 67 -10.25 20.87 3.77
CA HIS A 67 -9.67 20.31 2.56
C HIS A 67 -8.76 19.10 2.85
N ALA A 68 -7.96 19.14 3.92
CA ALA A 68 -7.15 18.00 4.33
C ALA A 68 -8.03 16.81 4.75
N VAL A 69 -9.09 17.04 5.53
CA VAL A 69 -10.04 15.98 5.93
C VAL A 69 -10.72 15.36 4.72
N LEU A 70 -11.20 16.19 3.79
CA LEU A 70 -11.82 15.70 2.55
C LEU A 70 -10.85 14.86 1.73
N ARG A 71 -9.60 15.34 1.55
CA ARG A 71 -8.55 14.61 0.83
C ARG A 71 -8.22 13.27 1.50
N SER A 72 -8.11 13.23 2.82
CA SER A 72 -7.92 11.97 3.56
C SER A 72 -9.10 11.01 3.37
N GLY A 73 -10.34 11.50 3.42
CA GLY A 73 -11.54 10.70 3.16
C GLY A 73 -11.56 10.13 1.74
N LEU A 74 -11.20 10.94 0.74
CA LEU A 74 -11.08 10.49 -0.65
C LEU A 74 -9.95 9.47 -0.82
N CYS A 75 -8.82 9.64 -0.14
CA CYS A 75 -7.72 8.67 -0.15
C CYS A 75 -8.19 7.31 0.37
N ILE A 76 -8.88 7.30 1.51
CA ILE A 76 -9.46 6.08 2.08
C ILE A 76 -10.46 5.46 1.11
N LEU A 77 -11.34 6.27 0.50
CA LEU A 77 -12.30 5.79 -0.50
C LEU A 77 -11.60 5.17 -1.71
N THR A 78 -10.51 5.78 -2.20
CA THR A 78 -9.72 5.23 -3.30
C THR A 78 -9.07 3.90 -2.93
N LEU A 79 -8.55 3.76 -1.71
CA LEU A 79 -7.97 2.50 -1.24
C LEU A 79 -9.03 1.41 -1.05
N LEU A 80 -10.23 1.77 -0.58
CA LEU A 80 -11.37 0.85 -0.51
C LEU A 80 -11.83 0.41 -1.90
N ALA A 81 -11.97 1.36 -2.83
CA ALA A 81 -12.29 1.06 -4.22
C ALA A 81 -11.22 0.13 -4.84
N TYR A 82 -9.93 0.42 -4.61
CA TYR A 82 -8.84 -0.47 -5.04
C TYR A 82 -9.03 -1.89 -4.52
N ALA A 83 -9.30 -2.07 -3.22
CA ALA A 83 -9.52 -3.40 -2.64
C ALA A 83 -10.72 -4.13 -3.25
N LEU A 84 -11.80 -3.41 -3.57
CA LEU A 84 -13.00 -3.99 -4.20
C LEU A 84 -12.82 -4.30 -5.69
N LEU A 85 -12.02 -3.49 -6.40
CA LEU A 85 -11.73 -3.68 -7.82
C LEU A 85 -10.59 -4.69 -8.04
N PHE A 86 -9.79 -4.99 -7.02
CA PHE A 86 -8.59 -5.81 -7.11
C PHE A 86 -8.82 -7.17 -7.77
N GLU A 87 -9.86 -7.89 -7.34
CA GLU A 87 -10.25 -9.18 -7.87
C GLU A 87 -10.88 -9.09 -9.27
N PRO A 88 -11.91 -8.25 -9.52
CA PRO A 88 -12.55 -8.21 -10.84
C PRO A 88 -11.70 -7.56 -11.95
N LEU A 89 -10.93 -6.49 -11.67
CA LEU A 89 -10.09 -5.84 -12.67
C LEU A 89 -8.69 -6.45 -12.80
N GLY A 90 -8.24 -7.16 -11.78
CA GLY A 90 -6.88 -7.65 -11.68
C GLY A 90 -5.90 -6.60 -11.13
N PHE A 91 -4.69 -7.07 -10.80
CA PHE A 91 -3.68 -6.30 -10.08
C PHE A 91 -3.21 -5.06 -10.84
N VAL A 92 -2.81 -5.21 -12.11
CA VAL A 92 -2.16 -4.14 -12.88
C VAL A 92 -3.12 -2.97 -13.09
N LEU A 93 -4.34 -3.23 -13.54
CA LEU A 93 -5.33 -2.19 -13.82
C LEU A 93 -5.81 -1.52 -12.53
N SER A 94 -6.13 -2.30 -11.51
CA SER A 94 -6.55 -1.75 -10.21
C SER A 94 -5.47 -0.85 -9.61
N THR A 95 -4.21 -1.28 -9.67
CA THR A 95 -3.06 -0.51 -9.15
C THR A 95 -2.85 0.75 -9.96
N ALA A 96 -2.91 0.66 -11.30
CA ALA A 96 -2.74 1.83 -12.17
C ALA A 96 -3.82 2.90 -11.92
N VAL A 97 -5.08 2.49 -11.78
CA VAL A 97 -6.20 3.40 -11.47
C VAL A 97 -6.01 4.01 -10.08
N ALA A 98 -5.66 3.20 -9.07
CA ALA A 98 -5.45 3.69 -7.71
C ALA A 98 -4.31 4.72 -7.64
N VAL A 99 -3.16 4.42 -8.24
CA VAL A 99 -2.01 5.34 -8.28
C VAL A 99 -2.34 6.60 -9.07
N PHE A 100 -3.06 6.49 -10.19
CA PHE A 100 -3.52 7.64 -10.96
C PHE A 100 -4.42 8.57 -10.15
N VAL A 101 -5.46 8.01 -9.51
CA VAL A 101 -6.42 8.77 -8.69
C VAL A 101 -5.73 9.42 -7.49
N LEU A 102 -4.84 8.68 -6.81
CA LEU A 102 -4.04 9.23 -5.71
C LEU A 102 -3.12 10.35 -6.18
N GLY A 103 -2.47 10.19 -7.34
CA GLY A 103 -1.65 11.25 -7.94
C GLY A 103 -2.44 12.54 -8.18
N LEU A 104 -3.65 12.42 -8.73
CA LEU A 104 -4.55 13.56 -8.92
C LEU A 104 -5.03 14.16 -7.60
N LEU A 105 -5.34 13.32 -6.61
CA LEU A 105 -5.81 13.74 -5.29
C LEU A 105 -4.78 14.63 -4.58
N PHE A 106 -3.50 14.34 -4.77
CA PHE A 106 -2.38 15.14 -4.28
C PHE A 106 -1.94 16.25 -5.24
N THR A 107 -2.82 16.70 -6.13
CA THR A 107 -2.61 17.84 -7.05
C THR A 107 -1.53 17.57 -8.12
N GLY A 108 -1.31 16.30 -8.47
CA GLY A 108 -0.44 15.91 -9.57
C GLY A 108 -1.03 16.28 -10.93
N ARG A 109 -0.15 16.46 -11.93
CA ARG A 109 -0.56 16.70 -13.33
C ARG A 109 -1.10 15.40 -13.92
N VAL A 110 -2.13 15.49 -14.77
CA VAL A 110 -2.81 14.31 -15.36
C VAL A 110 -1.84 13.39 -16.10
N LEU A 111 -1.00 13.94 -17.00
CA LEU A 111 -0.10 13.14 -17.82
C LEU A 111 0.95 12.36 -16.99
N PRO A 112 1.71 13.01 -16.06
CA PRO A 112 2.61 12.28 -15.17
C PRO A 112 1.89 11.29 -14.26
N CYS A 113 0.70 11.60 -13.75
CA CYS A 113 -0.06 10.67 -12.91
C CYS A 113 -0.43 9.41 -13.70
N LEU A 114 -0.89 9.57 -14.94
CA LEU A 114 -1.27 8.44 -15.80
C LEU A 114 -0.06 7.55 -16.09
N ILE A 115 1.06 8.16 -16.49
CA ILE A 115 2.32 7.43 -16.74
C ILE A 115 2.78 6.71 -15.48
N SER A 116 2.77 7.41 -14.33
CA SER A 116 3.17 6.81 -13.05
C SER A 116 2.27 5.67 -12.62
N GLY A 117 0.96 5.75 -12.89
CA GLY A 117 0.01 4.70 -12.58
C GLY A 117 0.29 3.43 -13.39
N VAL A 118 0.39 3.58 -14.71
CA VAL A 118 0.72 2.45 -15.59
C VAL A 118 2.07 1.85 -15.23
N LEU A 119 3.10 2.69 -15.08
CA LEU A 119 4.45 2.24 -14.78
C LEU A 119 4.53 1.53 -13.42
N MET A 120 3.88 2.07 -12.39
CA MET A 120 3.85 1.46 -11.06
C MET A 120 3.05 0.15 -11.06
N GLY A 121 1.92 0.08 -11.77
CA GLY A 121 1.14 -1.15 -11.90
C GLY A 121 1.95 -2.29 -12.53
N VAL A 122 2.65 -2.00 -13.64
CA VAL A 122 3.50 -3.00 -14.33
C VAL A 122 4.73 -3.37 -13.50
N LEU A 123 5.42 -2.39 -12.91
CA LEU A 123 6.64 -2.63 -12.14
C LEU A 123 6.36 -3.43 -10.86
N LEU A 124 5.28 -3.11 -10.15
CA LEU A 124 4.88 -3.88 -8.97
C LEU A 124 4.40 -5.27 -9.34
N TYR A 125 3.69 -5.43 -10.47
CA TYR A 125 3.33 -6.75 -10.97
C TYR A 125 4.58 -7.59 -11.21
N ALA A 126 5.57 -7.05 -11.93
CA ALA A 126 6.82 -7.74 -12.19
C ALA A 126 7.58 -8.08 -10.88
N LEU A 127 7.54 -7.19 -9.88
CA LEU A 127 8.16 -7.45 -8.58
C LEU A 127 7.48 -8.61 -7.84
N PHE A 128 6.15 -8.64 -7.80
CA PHE A 128 5.41 -9.68 -7.10
C PHE A 128 5.43 -11.02 -7.84
N ASP A 129 5.27 -10.99 -9.16
CA ASP A 129 5.24 -12.16 -10.02
C ASP A 129 6.64 -12.79 -10.14
N TYR A 130 7.67 -12.01 -10.54
CA TYR A 130 9.00 -12.59 -10.79
C TYR A 130 9.92 -12.65 -9.58
N ALA A 131 9.85 -11.68 -8.65
CA ALA A 131 10.80 -11.63 -7.54
C ALA A 131 10.27 -12.31 -6.28
N LEU A 132 8.95 -12.30 -6.08
CA LEU A 132 8.30 -12.87 -4.89
C LEU A 132 7.51 -14.15 -5.21
N ASP A 133 7.31 -14.48 -6.48
CA ASP A 133 6.60 -15.67 -6.95
C ASP A 133 5.20 -15.78 -6.30
N VAL A 134 4.52 -14.62 -6.25
CA VAL A 134 3.19 -14.47 -5.65
C VAL A 134 2.15 -14.44 -6.76
N PRO A 135 1.17 -15.38 -6.76
CA PRO A 135 0.11 -15.36 -7.76
C PRO A 135 -0.77 -14.13 -7.58
N LEU A 136 -0.88 -13.33 -8.63
CA LEU A 136 -1.70 -12.11 -8.66
C LEU A 136 -2.92 -12.30 -9.56
N PRO A 137 -4.10 -11.77 -9.19
CA PRO A 137 -5.28 -11.84 -10.03
C PRO A 137 -5.02 -11.06 -11.32
N LEU A 138 -5.23 -11.72 -12.45
CA LEU A 138 -5.18 -11.08 -13.76
C LEU A 138 -6.53 -10.43 -14.09
N GLY A 139 -7.61 -10.89 -13.45
CA GLY A 139 -8.95 -10.30 -13.54
C GLY A 139 -9.47 -10.35 -14.97
N VAL A 140 -9.80 -9.19 -15.56
CA VAL A 140 -10.31 -9.13 -16.96
C VAL A 140 -9.33 -9.74 -17.97
N PHE A 141 -8.03 -9.80 -17.66
CA PHE A 141 -7.04 -10.44 -18.54
C PHE A 141 -7.11 -11.97 -18.54
N GLU A 142 -7.66 -12.62 -17.51
CA GLU A 142 -7.92 -14.08 -17.54
C GLU A 142 -8.86 -14.43 -18.70
N ALA A 143 -9.89 -13.62 -18.93
CA ALA A 143 -10.84 -13.83 -20.03
C ALA A 143 -10.22 -13.72 -21.44
N LEU A 144 -9.04 -13.11 -21.58
CA LEU A 144 -8.30 -13.01 -22.85
C LEU A 144 -7.25 -14.11 -23.03
N VAL A 145 -6.86 -14.79 -21.95
CA VAL A 145 -5.86 -15.88 -21.97
C VAL A 145 -6.54 -17.24 -22.13
N GLU A 146 -7.78 -17.40 -21.67
CA GLU A 146 -8.57 -18.63 -21.83
C GLU A 146 -9.34 -18.73 -23.18
N SER A 147 -9.23 -17.73 -24.06
CA SER A 147 -9.87 -17.69 -25.40
C SER A 147 -8.90 -17.96 -26.54
#